data_AF-A0A2V7BWE4-F1
#
_entry.id   AF-A0A2V7BWE4-F1
#
_cell.length_a   1.000
_cell.length_b   1.000
_cell.length_c   1.000
_cell.angle_alpha   90.00
_cell.angle_beta   90.00
_cell.angle_gamma   90.00
#
_symmetry.space_group_name_H-M   'P 1'
#
loop_
_entity.id
_entity.type
_entity.pdbx_description
1 polymer ?
#
loop_
_entity_poly.entity_id
_entity_poly.type
_entity_poly.pdbx_seq_one_letter_code
_entity_poly.pdbx_strand_id
1 'polypeptide(L)'
;MLIAAALPLLFAGCVAGPFAGPSTTMLAKADRLTTEGDYRSAIAAYDAFLAQYADDSKAPRARVSRDAVASVLTTRDEIARLHQELARVREELAKREGDLARVRQEADRLRADLERLKQIDLQLEKRK
;
A
#
# COMPACT_ATOMS: atom_id res chain seq x y z
N MET A 1 59.06 -27.01 25.73
CA MET A 1 59.12 -25.80 24.89
C MET A 1 57.70 -25.50 24.43
N LEU A 2 57.02 -24.58 25.12
CA LEU A 2 55.69 -24.09 24.76
C LEU A 2 55.88 -22.75 24.05
N ILE A 3 55.69 -22.71 22.74
CA ILE A 3 55.63 -21.45 21.97
C ILE A 3 54.16 -21.17 21.69
N ALA A 4 53.64 -20.21 22.44
CA ALA A 4 52.42 -19.48 22.14
C ALA A 4 52.78 -18.30 21.22
N ALA A 5 52.13 -18.19 20.06
CA ALA A 5 51.92 -16.94 19.32
C ALA A 5 51.02 -17.28 18.11
N ALA A 6 49.73 -16.97 18.17
CA ALA A 6 49.14 -15.68 17.82
C ALA A 6 48.50 -15.78 16.42
N LEU A 7 47.23 -16.20 16.44
CA LEU A 7 46.29 -16.20 15.34
C LEU A 7 45.94 -14.73 15.01
N PRO A 8 46.18 -14.21 13.78
CA PRO A 8 45.73 -12.86 13.45
C PRO A 8 44.22 -12.89 13.19
N LEU A 9 43.46 -12.28 14.10
CA LEU A 9 42.08 -11.85 13.84
C LEU A 9 42.09 -10.80 12.72
N LEU A 10 41.75 -11.23 11.51
CA LEU A 10 41.37 -10.37 10.40
C LEU A 10 40.01 -9.73 10.70
N PHE A 11 40.01 -8.67 11.50
CA PHE A 11 38.92 -7.70 11.49
C PHE A 11 39.02 -6.88 10.20
N ALA A 12 38.42 -7.39 9.12
CA ALA A 12 38.01 -6.55 7.99
C ALA A 12 36.75 -5.74 8.41
N GLY A 13 36.92 -4.88 9.41
CA GLY A 13 35.93 -3.88 9.77
C GLY A 13 35.99 -2.75 8.77
N CYS A 14 34.86 -2.43 8.15
CA CYS A 14 34.70 -1.31 7.23
C CYS A 14 35.28 -0.04 7.85
N VAL A 15 36.29 0.55 7.19
CA VAL A 15 36.84 1.87 7.54
C VAL A 15 35.79 2.92 7.23
N ALA A 16 34.83 3.10 8.13
CA ALA A 16 34.10 4.35 8.28
C ALA A 16 35.02 5.33 9.02
N GLY A 17 36.10 5.73 8.36
CA GLY A 17 36.96 6.81 8.85
C GLY A 17 36.29 8.18 8.67
N PRO A 18 36.76 9.23 9.37
CA PRO A 18 36.27 10.61 9.22
C PRO A 18 36.54 11.24 7.84
N PHE A 19 37.03 10.45 6.88
CA PHE A 19 37.39 10.84 5.51
C PHE A 19 36.43 10.28 4.45
N ALA A 20 35.18 9.97 4.84
CA ALA A 20 34.15 9.63 3.86
C ALA A 20 33.94 10.84 2.93
N GLY A 21 34.33 10.70 1.66
CA GLY A 21 34.21 11.77 0.68
C GLY A 21 32.75 12.22 0.49
N PRO A 22 32.54 13.42 -0.08
CA PRO A 22 31.21 14.00 -0.30
C PRO A 22 30.21 13.04 -0.96
N SER A 23 30.66 12.24 -1.93
CA SER A 23 29.83 11.24 -2.62
C SER A 23 29.27 10.17 -1.66
N THR A 24 30.08 9.69 -0.73
CA THR A 24 29.65 8.71 0.30
C THR A 24 28.63 9.31 1.25
N THR A 25 28.82 10.56 1.69
CA THR A 25 27.89 11.23 2.61
C THR A 25 26.52 11.49 1.96
N MET A 26 26.52 11.86 0.69
CA MET A 26 25.30 12.13 -0.08
C MET A 26 24.50 10.83 -0.32
N LEU A 27 25.20 9.75 -0.67
CA LEU A 27 24.58 8.44 -0.84
C LEU A 27 24.02 7.89 0.48
N ALA A 28 24.76 8.05 1.59
CA ALA A 28 24.30 7.64 2.92
C ALA A 28 23.02 8.39 3.34
N LYS A 29 22.87 9.67 2.97
CA LYS A 29 21.64 10.42 3.18
C LYS A 29 20.45 9.81 2.42
N ALA A 30 20.64 9.45 1.15
CA ALA A 30 19.60 8.81 0.35
C ALA A 30 19.17 7.45 0.93
N ASP A 31 20.14 6.65 1.38
CA ASP A 31 19.88 5.37 2.06
C ASP A 31 19.09 5.57 3.36
N ARG A 32 19.46 6.58 4.16
CA ARG A 32 18.74 6.91 5.40
C ARG A 32 17.29 7.34 5.15
N LEU A 33 17.04 8.16 4.13
CA LEU A 33 15.66 8.55 3.78
C LEU A 33 14.83 7.33 3.37
N THR A 34 15.46 6.34 2.73
CA THR A 34 14.81 5.07 2.37
C THR A 34 14.44 4.26 3.62
N THR A 35 15.32 4.18 4.61
CA THR A 35 15.03 3.46 5.86
C THR A 35 14.00 4.18 6.74
N GLU A 36 13.97 5.51 6.70
CA GLU A 36 12.93 6.34 7.34
C GLU A 36 11.56 6.23 6.64
N GLY A 37 11.51 5.64 5.44
CA GLY A 37 10.29 5.48 4.65
C GLY A 37 9.89 6.73 3.86
N ASP A 38 10.71 7.77 3.88
CA ASP A 38 10.52 8.96 3.05
C ASP A 38 11.06 8.72 1.64
N TYR A 39 10.32 7.91 0.89
CA TYR A 39 10.72 7.44 -0.44
C TYR A 39 10.80 8.55 -1.47
N ARG A 40 9.95 9.59 -1.37
CA ARG A 40 10.00 10.72 -2.31
C ARG A 40 11.29 11.50 -2.14
N SER A 41 11.65 11.82 -0.90
CA SER A 41 12.92 12.49 -0.60
C SER A 41 14.11 11.59 -0.92
N ALA A 42 14.02 10.28 -0.68
CA ALA A 42 15.08 9.32 -1.01
C ALA A 42 15.38 9.27 -2.52
N ILE A 43 14.35 9.20 -3.36
CA ILE A 43 14.51 9.23 -4.84
C ILE A 43 15.19 10.52 -5.26
N ALA A 44 14.74 11.67 -4.75
CA ALA A 44 15.35 12.96 -5.06
C ALA A 44 16.83 13.02 -4.62
N ALA A 45 17.16 12.42 -3.48
CA ALA A 45 18.54 12.35 -2.99
C ALA A 45 19.42 11.43 -3.85
N TYR A 46 18.91 10.28 -4.32
CA TYR A 46 19.63 9.43 -5.28
C TYR A 46 19.81 10.12 -6.63
N ASP A 47 18.78 10.80 -7.14
CA ASP A 47 18.85 11.55 -8.41
C ASP A 47 19.91 12.66 -8.33
N ALA A 48 19.95 13.39 -7.22
CA ALA A 48 20.97 14.41 -6.98
C ALA A 48 22.39 13.82 -6.89
N PHE A 49 22.55 12.65 -6.24
CA PHE A 49 23.82 11.93 -6.23
C PHE A 49 24.24 11.53 -7.65
N LEU A 50 23.34 10.97 -8.44
CA LEU A 50 23.62 10.53 -9.81
C LEU A 50 23.91 11.70 -10.76
N ALA A 51 23.32 12.86 -10.53
CA ALA A 51 23.59 14.07 -11.30
C ALA A 51 25.01 14.62 -11.03
N GLN A 52 25.49 14.53 -9.79
CA GLN A 52 26.79 15.08 -9.40
C GLN A 52 27.95 14.07 -9.52
N TYR A 53 27.67 12.79 -9.34
CA TYR A 53 28.65 11.71 -9.26
C TYR A 53 28.32 10.58 -10.25
N ALA A 54 28.01 10.93 -11.50
CA ALA A 54 27.60 9.98 -12.54
C ALA A 54 28.64 8.88 -12.81
N ASP A 55 29.93 9.20 -12.67
CA ASP A 55 31.08 8.31 -12.91
C ASP A 55 31.66 7.69 -11.62
N ASP A 56 31.08 7.97 -10.44
CA ASP A 56 31.52 7.34 -9.19
C ASP A 56 31.22 5.83 -9.23
N SER A 57 32.10 5.03 -8.65
CA SER A 57 31.95 3.57 -8.61
C SER A 57 30.64 3.11 -7.94
N LYS A 58 30.01 3.96 -7.12
CA LYS A 58 28.72 3.71 -6.47
C LYS A 58 27.50 4.08 -7.34
N ALA A 59 27.68 4.74 -8.48
CA ALA A 59 26.58 5.16 -9.35
C ALA A 59 25.67 4.01 -9.83
N PRO A 60 26.20 2.83 -10.25
CA PRO A 60 25.35 1.70 -10.61
C PRO A 60 24.44 1.25 -9.46
N ARG A 61 25.00 1.18 -8.24
CA ARG A 61 24.24 0.81 -7.03
C ARG A 61 23.18 1.86 -6.70
N ALA A 62 23.51 3.14 -6.82
CA ALA A 62 22.57 4.23 -6.60
C ALA A 62 21.38 4.18 -7.58
N ARG A 63 21.59 3.86 -8.87
CA ARG A 63 20.51 3.66 -9.84
C ARG A 63 19.56 2.53 -9.43
N VAL A 64 20.12 1.37 -9.08
CA VAL A 64 19.33 0.21 -8.64
C VAL A 64 18.52 0.54 -7.39
N SER A 65 19.14 1.17 -6.38
CA SER A 65 18.44 1.58 -5.17
C SER A 65 17.31 2.58 -5.48
N ARG A 66 17.58 3.57 -6.32
CA ARG A 66 16.60 4.58 -6.73
C ARG A 66 15.40 3.95 -7.45
N ASP A 67 15.63 3.03 -8.38
CA ASP A 67 14.56 2.35 -9.11
C ASP A 67 13.75 1.41 -8.21
N ALA A 68 14.41 0.72 -7.28
CA ALA A 68 13.73 -0.08 -6.26
C ALA A 68 12.83 0.77 -5.37
N VAL A 69 13.32 1.92 -4.90
CA VAL A 69 12.52 2.84 -4.08
C VAL A 69 11.34 3.43 -4.88
N ALA A 70 11.56 3.77 -6.15
CA ALA A 70 10.50 4.21 -7.05
C ALA A 70 9.41 3.15 -7.21
N SER A 71 9.79 1.88 -7.41
CA SER A 71 8.86 0.75 -7.49
C SER A 71 8.05 0.57 -6.20
N VAL A 72 8.70 0.68 -5.03
CA VAL A 72 8.00 0.62 -3.74
C VAL A 72 6.97 1.76 -3.60
N LEU A 73 7.33 2.98 -4.01
CA LEU A 73 6.43 4.13 -3.96
C LEU A 73 5.23 3.93 -4.88
N THR A 74 5.42 3.46 -6.11
CA THR A 74 4.32 3.18 -7.04
C THR A 74 3.39 2.11 -6.50
N THR A 75 3.92 1.02 -5.96
CA THR A 75 3.10 -0.04 -5.37
C THR A 75 2.32 0.46 -4.15
N ARG A 76 2.89 1.34 -3.33
CA ARG A 76 2.14 1.96 -2.21
C ARG A 76 0.99 2.83 -2.70
N ASP A 77 1.21 3.63 -3.74
CA ASP A 77 0.16 4.47 -4.33
C ASP A 77 -0.95 3.61 -4.95
N GLU A 78 -0.61 2.48 -5.58
CA GLU A 78 -1.58 1.50 -6.10
C GLU A 78 -2.40 0.85 -4.98
N ILE A 79 -1.76 0.39 -3.90
CA ILE A 79 -2.46 -0.17 -2.73
C ILE A 79 -3.44 0.86 -2.14
N ALA A 80 -3.03 2.13 -2.05
CA ALA A 80 -3.90 3.19 -1.55
C ALA A 80 -5.14 3.39 -2.45
N ARG A 81 -4.97 3.33 -3.78
CA ARG A 81 -6.09 3.40 -4.73
C ARG A 81 -7.02 2.20 -4.60
N LEU A 82 -6.48 0.99 -4.52
CA LEU A 82 -7.27 -0.24 -4.36
C LEU A 82 -8.08 -0.22 -3.05
N HIS A 83 -7.52 0.31 -1.96
CA HIS A 83 -8.28 0.49 -0.73
C HIS A 83 -9.46 1.46 -0.88
N GLN A 84 -9.29 2.55 -1.64
CA GLN A 84 -10.38 3.49 -1.92
C GLN A 84 -11.47 2.85 -2.79
N GLU A 85 -11.09 2.09 -3.81
CA GLU A 85 -12.04 1.34 -4.66
C GLU A 85 -12.81 0.30 -3.84
N LEU A 86 -12.12 -0.47 -3.00
CA LEU A 86 -12.76 -1.44 -2.11
C LEU A 86 -13.76 -0.78 -1.16
N ALA A 87 -13.44 0.41 -0.62
CA ALA A 87 -14.35 1.16 0.22
C ALA A 87 -15.62 1.59 -0.54
N ARG A 88 -15.46 2.07 -1.78
CA ARG A 88 -16.60 2.44 -2.65
C ARG A 88 -17.49 1.24 -2.98
N VAL A 89 -16.90 0.11 -3.35
CA VAL A 89 -17.65 -1.12 -3.65
C VAL A 89 -18.44 -1.61 -2.43
N ARG A 90 -17.86 -1.51 -1.23
CA ARG A 90 -18.57 -1.85 0.02
C ARG A 90 -19.75 -0.93 0.29
N GLU A 91 -19.61 0.37 0.05
CA GLU A 91 -20.70 1.33 0.18
C GLU A 91 -21.83 1.06 -0.82
N GLU A 92 -21.48 0.78 -2.07
CA GLU A 92 -22.44 0.41 -3.10
C GLU A 92 -23.18 -0.88 -2.75
N LEU A 93 -22.47 -1.90 -2.25
CA LEU A 93 -23.07 -3.15 -1.80
C LEU A 93 -24.09 -2.91 -0.67
N ALA A 94 -23.72 -2.13 0.35
CA ALA A 94 -24.62 -1.78 1.45
C ALA A 94 -25.88 -1.05 0.97
N LYS A 95 -25.76 -0.15 -0.02
CA LYS A 95 -26.93 0.52 -0.64
C LYS A 95 -27.83 -0.49 -1.33
N ARG A 96 -27.27 -1.41 -2.13
CA ARG A 96 -28.04 -2.44 -2.83
C ARG A 96 -28.73 -3.40 -1.87
N GLU A 97 -28.08 -3.79 -0.78
CA GLU A 97 -28.70 -4.60 0.28
C GLU A 97 -29.89 -3.87 0.91
N GLY A 98 -29.76 -2.57 1.17
CA GLY A 98 -30.85 -1.73 1.67
C GLY A 98 -32.03 -1.66 0.69
N ASP A 99 -31.76 -1.47 -0.59
CA ASP A 99 -32.79 -1.43 -1.63
C ASP A 99 -33.49 -2.79 -1.79
N LEU A 100 -32.74 -3.89 -1.74
CA LEU A 100 -33.30 -5.25 -1.74
C LEU A 100 -34.20 -5.50 -0.53
N ALA A 101 -33.83 -4.99 0.65
CA ALA A 101 -34.66 -5.09 1.85
C ALA A 101 -35.98 -4.33 1.69
N ARG A 102 -35.96 -3.12 1.10
CA ARG A 102 -37.17 -2.34 0.80
C ARG A 102 -38.08 -3.06 -0.19
N VAL A 103 -37.53 -3.56 -1.29
CA VAL A 103 -38.31 -4.30 -2.30
C VAL A 103 -38.96 -5.54 -1.70
N ARG A 104 -38.27 -6.27 -0.83
CA ARG A 104 -38.85 -7.41 -0.10
C ARG A 104 -40.02 -6.97 0.79
N GLN A 105 -39.85 -5.88 1.54
CA GLN A 105 -40.92 -5.36 2.39
C GLN A 105 -42.14 -4.93 1.57
N GLU A 106 -41.94 -4.27 0.42
CA GLU A 106 -43.02 -3.90 -0.49
C GLU A 106 -43.73 -5.12 -1.06
N ALA A 107 -43.00 -6.14 -1.48
CA ALA A 107 -43.57 -7.40 -1.96
C ALA A 107 -44.45 -8.08 -0.90
N ASP A 108 -44.02 -8.09 0.36
CA ASP A 108 -44.78 -8.69 1.46
C ASP A 108 -46.05 -7.88 1.80
N ARG A 109 -45.98 -6.54 1.73
CA ARG A 109 -47.16 -5.67 1.88
C ARG A 109 -48.18 -5.94 0.77
N LEU A 110 -47.73 -5.98 -0.49
CA LEU A 110 -48.60 -6.25 -1.63
C LEU A 110 -49.24 -7.63 -1.55
N ARG A 111 -48.52 -8.65 -1.08
CA ARG A 111 -49.10 -9.98 -0.81
C ARG A 111 -50.19 -9.92 0.25
N ALA A 112 -49.97 -9.21 1.35
CA ALA A 112 -50.97 -9.06 2.40
C ALA A 112 -52.22 -8.31 1.92
N ASP A 113 -52.04 -7.26 1.11
CA ASP A 113 -53.15 -6.49 0.56
C ASP A 113 -53.94 -7.30 -0.47
N LEU A 114 -53.28 -8.09 -1.32
CA LEU A 114 -53.96 -9.03 -2.22
C LEU A 114 -54.79 -10.07 -1.45
N GLU A 115 -54.28 -10.60 -0.35
CA GLU A 115 -55.02 -11.57 0.47
C GLU A 115 -56.25 -10.94 1.12
N ARG A 116 -56.14 -9.69 1.60
CA ARG A 116 -57.30 -8.94 2.13
C ARG A 116 -58.36 -8.71 1.05
N LEU A 117 -57.96 -8.33 -0.16
CA LEU A 117 -58.89 -8.12 -1.26
C LEU A 117 -59.65 -9.40 -1.62
N LYS A 118 -58.96 -10.54 -1.67
CA LYS A 118 -59.62 -11.85 -1.87
C LYS A 118 -60.65 -12.16 -0.78
N GLN A 119 -60.31 -11.90 0.48
CA GLN A 119 -61.23 -12.12 1.60
C GLN A 119 -62.47 -11.23 1.51
N ILE A 120 -62.30 -9.96 1.14
CA ILE A 120 -63.42 -9.02 0.92
C ILE A 120 -64.32 -9.53 -0.20
N ASP A 121 -63.74 -9.95 -1.33
CA ASP A 121 -64.50 -10.44 -2.48
C ASP A 121 -65.33 -11.69 -2.12
N LEU A 122 -64.71 -12.67 -1.45
CA LEU A 122 -65.39 -13.85 -0.92
C LEU A 122 -66.53 -13.51 0.05
N GLN A 123 -66.38 -12.48 0.88
CA GLN A 123 -67.44 -12.02 1.79
C GLN A 123 -68.59 -11.36 1.05
N LEU A 124 -68.31 -10.61 -0.02
CA LEU A 124 -69.31 -9.98 -0.86
C LEU A 124 -70.10 -11.01 -1.66
N GLU A 125 -69.45 -12.04 -2.20
CA GLU A 125 -70.12 -13.14 -2.88
C GLU A 125 -71.06 -13.92 -1.96
N LYS A 126 -70.63 -14.25 -0.74
CA LYS A 126 -71.48 -14.95 0.24
C LYS A 126 -72.71 -14.16 0.71
N ARG A 127 -72.72 -12.84 0.50
CA ARG A 127 -73.82 -11.94 0.89
C ARG A 127 -74.82 -11.69 -0.24
N LYS A 128 -74.51 -12.11 -1.47
CA LYS A 128 -75.42 -12.06 -2.63
C LYS A 128 -76.23 -13.34 -2.70
#